data_AF-A0A956B208-F1
#
_entry.id   AF-A0A956B208-F1
#
_cell.length_a   1.000
_cell.length_b   1.000
_cell.length_c   1.000
_cell.angle_alpha   90.00
_cell.angle_beta   90.00
_cell.angle_gamma   90.00
#
_symmetry.space_group_name_H-M   'P 1'
#
loop_
_entity.id
_entity.type
_entity.pdbx_description
1 polymer ?
#
loop_
_entity_poly.entity_id
_entity_poly.type
_entity_poly.pdbx_seq_one_letter_code
_entity_poly.pdbx_strand_id
1 'polypeptide(L)'
;MDWTAFAGVVAFAGGNNVTVSSGWTWVDDTLQALCGLGSEDTRSLRKDAVAVGTGAGGWTFGIDEDDRFYIENDTETFDLTAAAGNAVWGLPAAGASAVLVSGTTYRLTATADWTRGNLEGATFELDPATGLAFTLPSVAYRAQDLPTLIRTRGDGYTDDNYPATCIEALDNAANDATHKRIRWGISADGLVWRARPSGVAAGLTWAGSSAATTLRRLLGFTGSESGVTTGGLVVETATHPAAGVLTPSRPVEKVTTRDRWMGSALELSDGSVAYNTVDQRTAYSLRLYIDGPADRIDRGIHYAERWLRYAPPGARVNWYQDFGDTRRARRAVERDDAYSLDYTIQRNGDGYGMLRVRRAAGSTKEDGAEWPARIRRRAPVTMTLVEREGGQ
;
A
#
# COMPACT_ATOMS: atom_id res chain seq x y z
N MET A 1 9.33 10.77 5.80
CA MET A 1 8.80 11.77 6.75
C MET A 1 9.44 11.54 8.11
N ASP A 2 9.84 12.59 8.82
CA ASP A 2 10.42 12.47 10.17
C ASP A 2 9.29 12.28 11.20
N TRP A 3 9.31 11.16 11.91
CA TRP A 3 8.35 10.82 12.96
C TRP A 3 8.98 10.74 14.36
N THR A 4 10.26 11.11 14.48
CA THR A 4 11.00 11.07 15.76
C THR A 4 10.30 11.89 16.85
N ALA A 5 9.63 12.99 16.48
CA ALA A 5 8.87 13.84 17.40
C ALA A 5 7.69 13.14 18.08
N PHE A 6 7.26 11.97 17.58
CA PHE A 6 6.19 11.16 18.16
C PHE A 6 6.70 9.95 18.92
N ALA A 7 8.00 9.65 18.87
CA ALA A 7 8.58 8.47 19.49
C ALA A 7 8.29 8.42 21.01
N GLY A 8 7.74 7.30 21.49
CA GLY A 8 7.37 7.10 22.90
C GLY A 8 6.12 7.85 23.37
N VAL A 9 5.41 8.54 22.47
CA VAL A 9 4.21 9.30 22.81
C VAL A 9 2.97 8.41 22.75
N VAL A 10 2.14 8.46 23.79
CA VAL A 10 0.77 7.93 23.73
C VAL A 10 -0.01 8.75 22.71
N ALA A 11 -0.36 8.14 21.58
CA ALA A 11 -1.00 8.81 20.46
C ALA A 11 -2.52 8.82 20.58
N PHE A 12 -3.10 7.65 20.84
CA PHE A 12 -4.54 7.44 20.94
C PHE A 12 -4.83 6.21 21.81
N ALA A 13 -6.10 5.94 22.06
CA ALA A 13 -6.58 4.73 22.70
C ALA A 13 -7.74 4.13 21.91
N GLY A 14 -7.80 2.79 21.92
CA GLY A 14 -8.91 1.98 21.42
C GLY A 14 -9.52 1.14 22.55
N GLY A 15 -9.52 1.66 23.77
CA GLY A 15 -9.76 0.93 25.02
C GLY A 15 -8.52 0.96 25.91
N ASN A 16 -7.37 0.58 25.35
CA ASN A 16 -6.05 0.74 25.92
C ASN A 16 -5.21 1.74 25.11
N ASN A 17 -4.23 2.34 25.78
CA ASN A 17 -3.34 3.33 25.19
C ASN A 17 -2.42 2.70 24.14
N VAL A 18 -2.32 3.37 22.99
CA VAL A 18 -1.39 3.05 21.91
C VAL A 18 -0.27 4.08 21.92
N THR A 19 0.95 3.60 22.13
CA THR A 19 2.16 4.42 22.19
C THR A 19 2.97 4.21 20.93
N VAL A 20 3.33 5.29 20.25
CA VAL A 20 4.24 5.23 19.10
C VAL A 20 5.60 4.69 19.57
N SER A 21 6.14 3.71 18.85
CA SER A 21 7.39 3.07 19.26
C SER A 21 8.55 4.06 19.33
N SER A 22 9.39 3.92 20.36
CA SER A 22 10.58 4.75 20.58
C SER A 22 11.65 4.58 19.49
N GLY A 23 11.59 3.49 18.72
CA GLY A 23 12.48 3.21 17.60
C GLY A 23 12.10 3.92 16.29
N TRP A 24 11.01 4.68 16.26
CA TRP A 24 10.61 5.41 15.05
C TRP A 24 11.58 6.55 14.76
N THR A 25 12.25 6.45 13.61
CA THR A 25 13.11 7.52 13.09
C THR A 25 12.51 8.10 11.81
N TRP A 26 12.75 7.44 10.68
CA TRP A 26 12.37 7.89 9.35
C TRP A 26 11.45 6.90 8.67
N VAL A 27 10.17 7.26 8.55
CA VAL A 27 9.22 6.45 7.77
C VAL A 27 9.30 6.86 6.30
N ASP A 28 9.40 5.88 5.38
CA ASP A 28 9.48 6.16 3.95
C ASP A 28 8.19 6.80 3.40
N ASP A 29 7.02 6.35 3.85
CA ASP A 29 5.71 6.94 3.53
C ASP A 29 4.67 6.69 4.63
N THR A 30 3.48 7.29 4.49
CA THR A 30 2.40 7.18 5.49
C THR A 30 1.77 5.79 5.52
N LEU A 31 1.66 5.10 4.39
CA LEU A 31 1.04 3.77 4.31
C LEU A 31 1.87 2.73 5.07
N GLN A 32 3.19 2.76 4.91
CA GLN A 32 4.12 1.91 5.64
C GLN A 32 4.07 2.18 7.16
N ALA A 33 3.94 3.44 7.59
CA ALA A 33 3.72 3.77 9.00
C ALA A 33 2.42 3.17 9.55
N LEU A 34 1.38 3.09 8.72
CA LEU A 34 0.06 2.61 9.13
C LEU A 34 0.04 1.09 9.25
N CYS A 35 0.38 0.37 8.17
CA CYS A 35 0.17 -1.07 8.08
C CYS A 35 1.43 -1.87 7.72
N GLY A 36 2.60 -1.25 7.63
CA GLY A 36 3.86 -1.94 7.33
C GLY A 36 3.88 -2.67 5.97
N LEU A 37 2.91 -2.42 5.08
CA LEU A 37 2.76 -3.09 3.78
C LEU A 37 2.55 -4.61 3.86
N GLY A 38 2.02 -5.11 4.98
CA GLY A 38 1.66 -6.52 5.13
C GLY A 38 0.67 -6.75 6.28
N SER A 39 0.27 -8.00 6.45
CA SER A 39 -0.61 -8.43 7.53
C SER A 39 0.13 -8.94 8.75
N GLU A 40 -0.49 -8.80 9.93
CA GLU A 40 -0.02 -9.46 11.15
C GLU A 40 0.16 -10.98 10.95
N ASP A 41 1.07 -11.58 11.73
CA ASP A 41 1.48 -12.99 11.66
C ASP A 41 0.36 -14.02 11.98
N THR A 42 -0.85 -13.57 12.25
CA THR A 42 -2.04 -14.42 12.44
C THR A 42 -3.18 -14.07 11.49
N ARG A 43 -2.96 -13.13 10.57
CA ARG A 43 -4.03 -12.52 9.75
C ARG A 43 -3.69 -12.35 8.28
N SER A 44 -2.51 -12.76 7.84
CA SER A 44 -2.31 -12.99 6.41
C SER A 44 -3.19 -14.15 5.95
N LEU A 45 -3.57 -14.17 4.68
CA LEU A 45 -4.38 -15.25 4.10
C LEU A 45 -3.81 -16.64 4.41
N ARG A 46 -2.48 -16.79 4.31
CA ARG A 46 -1.77 -18.03 4.65
C ARG A 46 -1.97 -18.41 6.12
N LYS A 47 -1.81 -17.47 7.03
CA LYS A 47 -1.92 -17.75 8.48
C LYS A 47 -3.36 -18.00 8.91
N ASP A 48 -4.31 -17.37 8.23
CA ASP A 48 -5.73 -17.63 8.42
C ASP A 48 -6.09 -19.05 7.94
N ALA A 49 -5.61 -19.46 6.78
CA ALA A 49 -5.77 -20.82 6.27
C ALA A 49 -5.10 -21.88 7.17
N VAL A 50 -3.97 -21.58 7.81
CA VAL A 50 -3.39 -22.48 8.82
C VAL A 50 -4.31 -22.62 10.05
N ALA A 51 -5.07 -21.58 10.39
CA ALA A 51 -5.95 -21.58 11.56
C ALA A 51 -7.31 -22.27 11.32
N VAL A 52 -7.89 -22.11 10.13
CA VAL A 52 -9.25 -22.62 9.82
C VAL A 52 -9.30 -23.66 8.71
N GLY A 53 -8.23 -23.81 7.94
CA GLY A 53 -8.15 -24.74 6.83
C GLY A 53 -8.29 -26.18 7.33
N THR A 54 -8.99 -26.97 6.54
CA THR A 54 -9.12 -28.41 6.78
C THR A 54 -8.44 -29.18 5.66
N GLY A 55 -8.47 -30.51 5.76
CA GLY A 55 -7.85 -31.40 4.80
C GLY A 55 -6.38 -31.69 5.06
N ALA A 56 -5.77 -32.38 4.12
CA ALA A 56 -4.37 -32.75 4.12
C ALA A 56 -3.50 -31.64 3.52
N GLY A 57 -2.27 -31.51 4.01
CA GLY A 57 -1.29 -30.60 3.44
C GLY A 57 -1.36 -29.15 3.94
N GLY A 58 -0.48 -28.32 3.37
CA GLY A 58 -0.37 -26.90 3.63
C GLY A 58 -0.98 -26.04 2.52
N TRP A 59 -1.63 -24.94 2.92
CA TRP A 59 -2.20 -23.95 2.01
C TRP A 59 -1.21 -22.83 1.71
N THR A 60 -1.04 -22.52 0.42
CA THR A 60 -0.21 -21.40 -0.05
C THR A 60 -1.03 -20.48 -0.95
N PHE A 61 -0.77 -19.18 -0.83
CA PHE A 61 -1.44 -18.13 -1.60
C PHE A 61 -0.37 -17.21 -2.17
N GLY A 62 -0.56 -16.77 -3.40
CA GLY A 62 0.39 -15.88 -4.03
C GLY A 62 -0.14 -15.23 -5.29
N ILE A 63 0.78 -14.55 -5.98
CA ILE A 63 0.56 -13.98 -7.30
C ILE A 63 1.60 -14.60 -8.23
N ASP A 64 1.15 -15.12 -9.37
CA ASP A 64 2.02 -15.79 -10.35
C ASP A 64 2.64 -14.80 -11.36
N GLU A 65 3.33 -15.36 -12.36
CA GLU A 65 4.02 -14.63 -13.42
C GLU A 65 3.11 -13.87 -14.40
N ASP A 66 1.80 -14.09 -14.35
CA ASP A 66 0.80 -13.38 -15.15
C ASP A 66 -0.01 -12.36 -14.32
N ASP A 67 0.50 -12.03 -13.12
CA ASP A 67 -0.15 -11.18 -12.13
C ASP A 67 -1.52 -11.73 -11.66
N ARG A 68 -1.68 -13.07 -11.68
CA ARG A 68 -2.90 -13.77 -11.25
C ARG A 68 -2.76 -14.25 -9.82
N PHE A 69 -3.83 -14.08 -9.06
CA PHE A 69 -3.94 -14.70 -7.75
C PHE A 69 -4.01 -16.23 -7.90
N TYR A 70 -3.27 -16.96 -7.08
CA TYR A 70 -3.36 -18.42 -7.03
C TYR A 70 -3.52 -18.93 -5.60
N ILE A 71 -4.09 -20.14 -5.52
CA ILE A 71 -4.28 -20.93 -4.31
C ILE A 71 -3.63 -22.28 -4.56
N GLU A 72 -2.85 -22.77 -3.61
CA GLU A 72 -2.22 -24.08 -3.65
C GLU A 72 -2.47 -24.89 -2.39
N ASN A 73 -2.57 -26.20 -2.58
CA ASN A 73 -2.45 -27.22 -1.54
C ASN A 73 -1.35 -28.20 -1.96
N ASP A 74 -0.42 -28.53 -1.06
CA ASP A 74 0.76 -29.34 -1.38
C ASP A 74 0.54 -30.87 -1.36
N THR A 75 -0.66 -31.33 -1.00
CA THR A 75 -0.93 -32.76 -0.74
C THR A 75 -2.18 -33.28 -1.46
N GLU A 76 -3.23 -32.47 -1.62
CA GLU A 76 -4.50 -32.91 -2.19
C GLU A 76 -5.19 -31.88 -3.08
N THR A 77 -6.14 -32.36 -3.88
CA THR A 77 -7.02 -31.49 -4.69
C THR A 77 -8.07 -30.82 -3.81
N PHE A 78 -8.64 -29.74 -4.32
CA PHE A 78 -9.72 -29.01 -3.70
C PHE A 78 -10.58 -28.33 -4.77
N ASP A 79 -11.82 -28.00 -4.41
CA ASP A 79 -12.75 -27.25 -5.23
C ASP A 79 -12.96 -25.85 -4.66
N LEU A 80 -13.09 -24.86 -5.53
CA LEU A 80 -13.59 -23.53 -5.21
C LEU A 80 -15.11 -23.54 -5.35
N THR A 81 -15.83 -23.24 -4.27
CA THR A 81 -17.29 -23.11 -4.30
C THR A 81 -17.70 -21.93 -5.19
N ALA A 82 -18.76 -22.14 -5.98
CA ALA A 82 -19.32 -21.11 -6.86
C ALA A 82 -19.90 -19.93 -6.05
N ALA A 83 -19.34 -18.74 -6.25
CA ALA A 83 -19.82 -17.51 -5.63
C ALA A 83 -19.49 -16.28 -6.47
N ALA A 84 -20.40 -15.30 -6.52
CA ALA A 84 -20.15 -14.03 -7.20
C ALA A 84 -18.95 -13.26 -6.61
N GLY A 85 -18.70 -13.43 -5.30
CA GLY A 85 -17.58 -12.80 -4.59
C GLY A 85 -16.20 -13.24 -5.09
N ASN A 86 -16.10 -14.41 -5.74
CA ASN A 86 -14.85 -14.92 -6.32
C ASN A 86 -14.23 -13.94 -7.33
N ALA A 87 -15.07 -13.16 -8.03
CA ALA A 87 -14.63 -12.19 -9.04
C ALA A 87 -13.71 -11.10 -8.47
N VAL A 88 -13.85 -10.75 -7.17
CA VAL A 88 -12.97 -9.76 -6.52
C VAL A 88 -11.50 -10.23 -6.53
N TRP A 89 -11.30 -11.53 -6.42
CA TRP A 89 -10.00 -12.21 -6.40
C TRP A 89 -9.51 -12.59 -7.81
N GLY A 90 -10.28 -12.30 -8.85
CA GLY A 90 -10.04 -12.79 -10.21
C GLY A 90 -10.39 -14.28 -10.41
N LEU A 91 -10.93 -14.94 -9.37
CA LEU A 91 -11.33 -16.34 -9.40
C LEU A 91 -12.66 -16.54 -10.15
N PRO A 92 -12.91 -17.73 -10.73
CA PRO A 92 -14.14 -18.00 -11.47
C PRO A 92 -15.37 -18.00 -10.55
N ALA A 93 -16.36 -17.18 -10.89
CA ALA A 93 -17.61 -17.10 -10.13
C ALA A 93 -18.45 -18.40 -10.15
N ALA A 94 -18.26 -19.22 -11.18
CA ALA A 94 -18.91 -20.52 -11.32
C ALA A 94 -18.27 -21.63 -10.46
N GLY A 95 -17.20 -21.33 -9.71
CA GLY A 95 -16.37 -22.33 -9.06
C GLY A 95 -15.40 -22.98 -10.03
N ALA A 96 -14.43 -23.73 -9.49
CA ALA A 96 -13.44 -24.47 -10.27
C ALA A 96 -12.67 -25.46 -9.39
N SER A 97 -12.23 -26.56 -9.97
CA SER A 97 -11.33 -27.51 -9.30
C SER A 97 -9.87 -27.10 -9.47
N ALA A 98 -9.06 -27.34 -8.45
CA ALA A 98 -7.61 -27.25 -8.56
C ALA A 98 -7.04 -28.32 -9.51
N VAL A 99 -5.93 -28.00 -10.17
CA VAL A 99 -5.24 -28.89 -11.10
C VAL A 99 -3.89 -29.28 -10.52
N LEU A 100 -3.49 -30.54 -10.68
CA LEU A 100 -2.16 -31.01 -10.30
C LEU A 100 -1.08 -30.31 -11.14
N VAL A 101 -0.21 -29.53 -10.50
CA VAL A 101 0.84 -28.76 -11.19
C VAL A 101 2.23 -29.37 -11.08
N SER A 102 2.54 -30.04 -9.97
CA SER A 102 3.82 -30.73 -9.79
C SER A 102 3.76 -31.65 -8.58
N GLY A 103 4.30 -32.88 -8.69
CA GLY A 103 4.37 -33.81 -7.57
C GLY A 103 2.99 -34.07 -6.94
N THR A 104 2.80 -33.57 -5.71
CA THR A 104 1.53 -33.62 -4.96
C THR A 104 0.85 -32.27 -4.81
N THR A 105 1.39 -31.22 -5.45
CA THR A 105 0.86 -29.85 -5.39
C THR A 105 -0.27 -29.64 -6.38
N TYR A 106 -1.43 -29.26 -5.87
CA TYR A 106 -2.60 -28.85 -6.64
C TYR A 106 -2.74 -27.33 -6.56
N ARG A 107 -2.99 -26.69 -7.71
CA ARG A 107 -3.11 -25.24 -7.83
C ARG A 107 -4.42 -24.86 -8.51
N LEU A 108 -5.06 -23.83 -8.01
CA LEU A 108 -6.10 -23.07 -8.69
C LEU A 108 -5.59 -21.65 -8.97
N THR A 109 -5.56 -21.26 -10.24
CA THR A 109 -5.15 -19.92 -10.68
C THR A 109 -6.37 -19.11 -11.13
N ALA A 110 -6.42 -17.83 -10.73
CA ALA A 110 -7.41 -16.88 -11.16
C ALA A 110 -7.44 -16.72 -12.69
N THR A 111 -8.64 -16.65 -13.27
CA THR A 111 -8.84 -16.49 -14.72
C THR A 111 -8.97 -15.02 -15.14
N ALA A 112 -9.17 -14.11 -14.19
CA ALA A 112 -9.35 -12.67 -14.39
C ALA A 112 -8.45 -11.85 -13.46
N ASP A 113 -8.35 -10.54 -13.70
CA ASP A 113 -7.52 -9.66 -12.88
C ASP A 113 -8.18 -9.54 -11.52
N TRP A 114 -7.40 -9.61 -10.44
CA TRP A 114 -7.90 -9.29 -9.11
C TRP A 114 -8.17 -7.79 -8.99
N THR A 115 -9.13 -7.43 -8.14
CA THR A 115 -9.55 -6.04 -7.97
C THR A 115 -8.51 -5.24 -7.20
N ARG A 116 -7.99 -4.17 -7.81
CA ARG A 116 -7.03 -3.25 -7.20
C ARG A 116 -7.70 -2.35 -6.17
N GLY A 117 -6.98 -2.04 -5.09
CA GLY A 117 -7.39 -1.06 -4.08
C GLY A 117 -7.77 -1.70 -2.76
N ASN A 118 -8.41 -0.91 -1.89
CA ASN A 118 -8.85 -1.40 -0.59
C ASN A 118 -9.80 -2.58 -0.77
N LEU A 119 -9.45 -3.71 -0.14
CA LEU A 119 -10.20 -4.95 -0.22
C LEU A 119 -10.99 -5.12 1.09
N GLU A 120 -12.31 -5.28 0.99
CA GLU A 120 -13.20 -5.37 2.16
C GLU A 120 -14.31 -6.38 1.91
N GLY A 121 -14.55 -7.27 2.88
CA GLY A 121 -15.73 -8.15 2.92
C GLY A 121 -15.85 -9.19 1.80
N ALA A 122 -14.86 -9.31 0.92
CA ALA A 122 -14.82 -10.36 -0.09
C ALA A 122 -14.36 -11.67 0.55
N THR A 123 -15.00 -12.79 0.23
CA THR A 123 -14.57 -14.11 0.70
C THR A 123 -14.67 -15.13 -0.43
N PHE A 124 -13.95 -16.23 -0.29
CA PHE A 124 -14.08 -17.42 -1.12
C PHE A 124 -14.10 -18.66 -0.22
N GLU A 125 -14.73 -19.74 -0.68
CA GLU A 125 -14.83 -21.00 0.05
C GLU A 125 -14.10 -22.10 -0.71
N LEU A 126 -13.28 -22.86 0.01
CA LEU A 126 -12.51 -23.98 -0.51
C LEU A 126 -13.04 -25.27 0.10
N ASP A 127 -13.28 -26.26 -0.75
CA ASP A 127 -13.72 -27.61 -0.39
C ASP A 127 -12.59 -28.61 -0.68
N PRO A 128 -11.74 -28.93 0.31
CA PRO A 128 -10.67 -29.90 0.12
C PRO A 128 -11.21 -31.33 -0.04
N ALA A 129 -10.48 -32.17 -0.79
CA ALA A 129 -10.89 -33.56 -1.04
C ALA A 129 -11.07 -34.38 0.25
N THR A 130 -10.32 -34.03 1.29
CA THR A 130 -10.53 -34.52 2.64
C THR A 130 -10.85 -33.35 3.58
N GLY A 131 -11.77 -33.53 4.52
CA GLY A 131 -12.15 -32.48 5.47
C GLY A 131 -13.47 -31.80 5.13
N LEU A 132 -13.68 -30.62 5.72
CA LEU A 132 -14.88 -29.81 5.56
C LEU A 132 -14.52 -28.52 4.81
N ALA A 133 -15.39 -28.09 3.91
CA ALA A 133 -15.27 -26.79 3.27
C ALA A 133 -15.10 -25.66 4.30
N PHE A 134 -14.26 -24.69 3.97
CA PHE A 134 -13.96 -23.56 4.84
C PHE A 134 -13.81 -22.25 4.05
N THR A 135 -14.14 -21.13 4.69
CA THR A 135 -14.17 -19.81 4.07
C THR A 135 -12.95 -18.98 4.47
N LEU A 136 -12.38 -18.27 3.49
CA LEU A 136 -11.29 -17.31 3.70
C LEU A 136 -11.61 -15.94 3.07
N PRO A 137 -11.16 -14.83 3.69
CA PRO A 137 -10.72 -14.74 5.08
C PRO A 137 -11.82 -15.15 6.07
N SER A 138 -11.44 -15.78 7.18
CA SER A 138 -12.35 -16.38 8.17
C SER A 138 -13.04 -15.35 9.09
N VAL A 139 -12.52 -14.13 9.08
CA VAL A 139 -13.01 -13.01 9.89
C VAL A 139 -13.26 -11.80 9.00
N ALA A 140 -14.23 -10.97 9.40
CA ALA A 140 -14.48 -9.70 8.74
C ALA A 140 -13.19 -8.86 8.73
N TYR A 141 -12.83 -8.33 7.56
CA TYR A 141 -11.55 -7.66 7.35
C TYR A 141 -11.67 -6.52 6.33
N ARG A 142 -10.74 -5.58 6.45
CA ARG A 142 -10.40 -4.61 5.43
C ARG A 142 -8.88 -4.57 5.27
N ALA A 143 -8.38 -4.72 4.07
CA ALA A 143 -6.96 -4.65 3.74
C ALA A 143 -6.67 -3.49 2.79
N GLN A 144 -5.42 -3.02 2.79
CA GLN A 144 -4.99 -1.97 1.87
C GLN A 144 -5.15 -2.41 0.41
N ASP A 145 -4.75 -3.65 0.11
CA ASP A 145 -4.86 -4.36 -1.17
C ASP A 145 -4.60 -5.86 -0.99
N LEU A 146 -4.69 -6.63 -2.09
CA LEU A 146 -4.46 -8.06 -2.11
C LEU A 146 -3.02 -8.45 -1.69
N PRO A 147 -1.94 -7.85 -2.23
CA PRO A 147 -0.59 -8.13 -1.76
C PRO A 147 -0.43 -7.95 -0.24
N THR A 148 -0.94 -6.85 0.32
CA THR A 148 -0.88 -6.59 1.78
C THR A 148 -1.65 -7.65 2.58
N LEU A 149 -2.74 -8.20 2.04
CA LEU A 149 -3.51 -9.27 2.70
C LEU A 149 -2.79 -10.63 2.65
N ILE A 150 -2.10 -10.95 1.55
CA ILE A 150 -1.36 -12.22 1.42
C ILE A 150 -0.06 -12.18 2.24
N ARG A 151 0.63 -11.04 2.24
CA ARG A 151 1.94 -10.89 2.89
C ARG A 151 1.82 -10.96 4.40
N THR A 152 2.78 -11.65 5.02
CA THR A 152 2.97 -11.62 6.47
C THR A 152 4.08 -10.62 6.81
N ARG A 153 3.80 -9.63 7.66
CA ARG A 153 4.82 -8.75 8.22
C ARG A 153 5.81 -9.57 9.04
N GLY A 154 7.10 -9.29 8.87
CA GLY A 154 8.21 -9.98 9.52
C GLY A 154 8.82 -11.10 8.67
N ASP A 155 8.23 -11.46 7.53
CA ASP A 155 8.56 -12.68 6.77
C ASP A 155 9.65 -12.47 5.70
N GLY A 156 10.58 -11.53 5.94
CA GLY A 156 11.78 -11.34 5.11
C GLY A 156 11.60 -10.56 3.82
N TYR A 157 10.47 -9.85 3.66
CA TYR A 157 10.23 -9.02 2.49
C TYR A 157 11.09 -7.75 2.45
N THR A 158 11.36 -7.25 1.23
CA THR A 158 12.36 -6.19 1.03
C THR A 158 11.96 -4.82 1.62
N ASP A 159 10.66 -4.52 1.75
CA ASP A 159 10.11 -3.26 2.33
C ASP A 159 9.47 -3.42 3.70
N ASP A 160 9.77 -4.51 4.39
CA ASP A 160 9.26 -4.76 5.73
C ASP A 160 10.06 -4.00 6.81
N ASN A 161 10.01 -2.66 6.75
CA ASN A 161 10.81 -1.80 7.62
C ASN A 161 10.24 -1.69 9.05
N TYR A 162 8.92 -1.87 9.21
CA TYR A 162 8.19 -1.63 10.48
C TYR A 162 7.22 -2.77 10.86
N PRO A 163 7.64 -4.05 10.80
CA PRO A 163 6.74 -5.20 10.96
C PRO A 163 5.99 -5.22 12.30
N ALA A 164 6.70 -4.90 13.38
CA ALA A 164 6.19 -4.93 14.74
C ALA A 164 5.92 -3.54 15.33
N THR A 165 6.22 -2.48 14.58
CA THR A 165 6.22 -1.11 15.10
C THR A 165 5.33 -0.16 14.34
N CYS A 166 4.70 -0.55 13.22
CA CYS A 166 3.67 0.25 12.55
C CYS A 166 2.43 0.47 13.45
N ILE A 167 1.61 1.48 13.13
CA ILE A 167 0.43 1.86 13.94
C ILE A 167 -0.53 0.67 14.12
N GLU A 168 -0.76 -0.11 13.07
CA GLU A 168 -1.60 -1.31 13.13
C GLU A 168 -1.08 -2.34 14.13
N ALA A 169 0.24 -2.60 14.13
CA ALA A 169 0.86 -3.54 15.06
C ALA A 169 0.72 -3.06 16.51
N LEU A 170 0.96 -1.77 16.75
CA LEU A 170 0.85 -1.15 18.07
C LEU A 170 -0.60 -1.13 18.58
N ASP A 171 -1.57 -0.86 17.70
CA ASP A 171 -2.99 -0.89 18.04
C ASP A 171 -3.46 -2.31 18.37
N ASN A 172 -3.07 -3.30 17.55
CA ASN A 172 -3.36 -4.70 17.83
C ASN A 172 -2.73 -5.17 19.15
N ALA A 173 -1.46 -4.83 19.40
CA ALA A 173 -0.79 -5.19 20.65
C ALA A 173 -1.49 -4.62 21.89
N ALA A 174 -2.08 -3.42 21.79
CA ALA A 174 -2.79 -2.79 22.90
C ALA A 174 -4.26 -3.23 23.03
N ASN A 175 -4.97 -3.38 21.90
CA ASN A 175 -6.44 -3.44 21.88
C ASN A 175 -7.02 -4.74 21.33
N ASP A 176 -6.22 -5.61 20.71
CA ASP A 176 -6.65 -6.93 20.24
C ASP A 176 -5.50 -7.95 20.23
N ALA A 177 -4.70 -8.01 21.30
CA ALA A 177 -3.39 -8.68 21.31
C ALA A 177 -3.43 -10.17 20.90
N THR A 178 -4.50 -10.88 21.25
CA THR A 178 -4.68 -12.30 20.95
C THR A 178 -5.03 -12.55 19.49
N HIS A 179 -5.92 -11.75 18.92
CA HIS A 179 -6.49 -12.03 17.60
C HIS A 179 -5.92 -11.11 16.52
N LYS A 180 -5.44 -9.91 16.85
CA LYS A 180 -4.78 -8.97 15.95
C LYS A 180 -5.60 -8.56 14.71
N ARG A 181 -6.91 -8.35 14.87
CA ARG A 181 -7.87 -8.12 13.78
C ARG A 181 -8.03 -6.66 13.36
N ILE A 182 -7.42 -5.72 14.08
CA ILE A 182 -7.50 -4.29 13.75
C ILE A 182 -6.62 -4.02 12.53
N ARG A 183 -7.13 -3.20 11.60
CA ARG A 183 -6.47 -2.87 10.35
C ARG A 183 -6.39 -1.37 10.14
N TRP A 184 -5.30 -0.90 9.56
CA TRP A 184 -5.12 0.50 9.18
C TRP A 184 -4.73 0.62 7.71
N GLY A 185 -5.07 1.74 7.08
CA GLY A 185 -4.67 1.99 5.70
C GLY A 185 -5.15 3.33 5.18
N ILE A 186 -5.06 3.50 3.87
CA ILE A 186 -5.40 4.73 3.16
C ILE A 186 -6.40 4.42 2.05
N SER A 187 -7.44 5.23 1.95
CA SER A 187 -8.45 5.19 0.89
C SER A 187 -7.95 5.85 -0.41
N ALA A 188 -8.64 5.58 -1.52
CA ALA A 188 -8.35 6.21 -2.81
C ALA A 188 -8.39 7.75 -2.75
N ASP A 189 -9.22 8.31 -1.86
CA ASP A 189 -9.30 9.76 -1.65
C ASP A 189 -8.16 10.32 -0.77
N GLY A 190 -7.27 9.48 -0.23
CA GLY A 190 -6.13 9.87 0.62
C GLY A 190 -6.48 9.98 2.12
N LEU A 191 -7.67 9.53 2.52
CA LEU A 191 -8.12 9.50 3.91
C LEU A 191 -7.59 8.24 4.61
N VAL A 192 -7.02 8.41 5.80
CA VAL A 192 -6.63 7.29 6.66
C VAL A 192 -7.89 6.64 7.22
N TRP A 193 -7.90 5.32 7.27
CA TRP A 193 -8.96 4.56 7.93
C TRP A 193 -8.37 3.59 8.95
N ARG A 194 -9.18 3.32 9.98
CA ARG A 194 -9.01 2.22 10.93
C ARG A 194 -10.24 1.34 10.83
N ALA A 195 -10.05 0.05 10.60
CA ALA A 195 -11.13 -0.95 10.57
C ALA A 195 -10.92 -1.95 11.71
N ARG A 196 -12.01 -2.31 12.39
CA ARG A 196 -12.01 -3.30 13.46
C ARG A 196 -13.32 -4.07 13.45
N PRO A 197 -13.35 -5.37 13.83
CA PRO A 197 -14.61 -6.06 13.99
C PRO A 197 -15.50 -5.41 15.06
N SER A 198 -16.83 -5.53 14.92
CA SER A 198 -17.76 -5.06 15.94
C SER A 198 -17.49 -5.74 17.28
N GLY A 199 -17.50 -4.98 18.38
CA GLY A 199 -17.13 -5.46 19.72
C GLY A 199 -15.63 -5.63 19.97
N VAL A 200 -14.77 -5.40 18.98
CA VAL A 200 -13.31 -5.39 19.14
C VAL A 200 -12.82 -3.95 19.23
N ALA A 201 -12.13 -3.64 20.32
CA ALA A 201 -11.66 -2.31 20.68
C ALA A 201 -12.78 -1.25 20.79
N ALA A 202 -12.55 -0.22 21.59
CA ALA A 202 -13.36 0.99 21.58
C ALA A 202 -13.05 1.85 20.33
N GLY A 203 -13.90 2.85 20.11
CA GLY A 203 -13.63 3.91 19.12
C GLY A 203 -12.37 4.70 19.45
N LEU A 204 -11.77 5.31 18.42
CA LEU A 204 -10.55 6.09 18.52
C LEU A 204 -10.73 7.29 19.45
N THR A 205 -9.97 7.29 20.54
CA THR A 205 -9.86 8.45 21.43
C THR A 205 -8.43 8.97 21.40
N TRP A 206 -8.22 10.17 20.85
CA TRP A 206 -6.89 10.75 20.73
C TRP A 206 -6.39 11.32 22.05
N ALA A 207 -5.10 11.11 22.35
CA ALA A 207 -4.48 11.70 23.53
C ALA A 207 -4.34 13.22 23.39
N GLY A 208 -4.41 13.93 24.52
CA GLY A 208 -4.39 15.40 24.56
C GLY A 208 -3.01 16.05 24.50
N SER A 209 -1.92 15.27 24.44
CA SER A 209 -0.57 15.83 24.38
C SER A 209 -0.35 16.60 23.05
N SER A 210 0.56 17.58 23.05
CA SER A 210 0.86 18.36 21.84
C SER A 210 1.37 17.49 20.69
N ALA A 211 2.18 16.48 21.00
CA ALA A 211 2.69 15.52 20.02
C ALA A 211 1.57 14.61 19.48
N ALA A 212 0.70 14.07 20.33
CA ALA A 212 -0.46 13.29 19.91
C ALA A 212 -1.44 14.10 19.05
N THR A 213 -1.69 15.36 19.43
CA THR A 213 -2.53 16.27 18.64
C THR A 213 -1.91 16.57 17.27
N THR A 214 -0.58 16.68 17.21
CA THR A 214 0.15 16.89 15.95
C THR A 214 0.06 15.65 15.06
N LEU A 215 0.26 14.46 15.61
CA LEU A 215 0.11 13.20 14.90
C LEU A 215 -1.34 12.99 14.40
N ARG A 216 -2.33 13.27 15.23
CA ARG A 216 -3.75 13.24 14.85
C ARG A 216 -4.01 14.08 13.59
N ARG A 217 -3.53 15.33 13.61
CA ARG A 217 -3.67 16.24 12.47
C ARG A 217 -2.88 15.75 11.26
N LEU A 218 -1.68 15.21 11.45
CA LEU A 218 -0.86 14.62 10.39
C LEU A 218 -1.61 13.52 9.64
N LEU A 219 -2.31 12.65 10.37
CA LEU A 219 -3.12 11.55 9.83
C LEU A 219 -4.49 12.02 9.28
N GLY A 220 -4.83 13.30 9.45
CA GLY A 220 -6.05 13.89 8.91
C GLY A 220 -7.28 13.80 9.83
N PHE A 221 -7.12 13.29 11.05
CA PHE A 221 -8.20 13.20 12.03
C PHE A 221 -8.45 14.55 12.74
N THR A 222 -9.70 14.79 13.08
CA THR A 222 -10.18 15.91 13.89
C THR A 222 -10.34 15.50 15.35
N GLY A 223 -10.56 14.21 15.61
CA GLY A 223 -10.86 13.63 16.92
C GLY A 223 -12.36 13.47 17.20
N SER A 224 -13.20 13.72 16.20
CA SER A 224 -14.67 13.57 16.30
C SER A 224 -15.23 12.62 15.24
N GLU A 225 -14.35 11.84 14.59
CA GLU A 225 -14.74 10.80 13.65
C GLU A 225 -15.60 9.73 14.34
N SER A 226 -16.67 9.32 13.67
CA SER A 226 -17.52 8.20 14.11
C SER A 226 -17.31 7.00 13.21
N GLY A 227 -17.26 5.81 13.80
CA GLY A 227 -17.20 4.56 13.05
C GLY A 227 -18.50 4.27 12.30
N VAL A 228 -18.39 3.82 11.05
CA VAL A 228 -19.51 3.30 10.26
C VAL A 228 -19.46 1.77 10.31
N THR A 229 -20.58 1.14 10.64
CA THR A 229 -20.66 -0.32 10.72
C THR A 229 -21.15 -0.91 9.41
N THR A 230 -20.33 -1.73 8.76
CA THR A 230 -20.66 -2.43 7.51
C THR A 230 -20.00 -3.82 7.53
N GLY A 231 -20.72 -4.87 7.15
CA GLY A 231 -20.12 -6.20 6.96
C GLY A 231 -19.42 -6.79 8.20
N GLY A 232 -19.90 -6.46 9.41
CA GLY A 232 -19.28 -6.91 10.67
C GLY A 232 -18.06 -6.09 11.11
N LEU A 233 -17.64 -5.09 10.34
CA LEU A 233 -16.60 -4.14 10.67
C LEU A 233 -17.18 -2.81 11.14
N VAL A 234 -16.45 -2.12 11.99
CA VAL A 234 -16.59 -0.70 12.28
C VAL A 234 -15.39 0.00 11.67
N VAL A 235 -15.65 0.92 10.73
CA VAL A 235 -14.60 1.67 10.02
C VAL A 235 -14.65 3.14 10.42
N GLU A 236 -13.58 3.60 11.06
CA GLU A 236 -13.36 5.00 11.44
C GLU A 236 -12.46 5.64 10.38
N THR A 237 -12.96 6.64 9.66
CA THR A 237 -12.24 7.30 8.56
C THR A 237 -11.93 8.74 8.92
N ALA A 238 -10.69 9.17 8.68
CA ALA A 238 -10.24 10.54 8.90
C ALA A 238 -11.09 11.56 8.13
N THR A 239 -11.36 12.71 8.75
CA THR A 239 -12.14 13.79 8.12
C THR A 239 -11.41 14.45 6.95
N HIS A 240 -10.07 14.49 7.00
CA HIS A 240 -9.24 15.12 5.98
C HIS A 240 -8.18 14.17 5.42
N PRO A 241 -7.66 14.39 4.21
CA PRO A 241 -6.52 13.62 3.71
C PRO A 241 -5.31 13.76 4.62
N ALA A 242 -4.53 12.68 4.74
CA ALA A 242 -3.29 12.71 5.50
C ALA A 242 -2.30 13.68 4.88
N ALA A 243 -1.60 14.45 5.71
CA ALA A 243 -0.66 15.46 5.24
C ALA A 243 0.51 14.86 4.44
N GLY A 244 0.87 13.59 4.68
CA GLY A 244 1.91 12.87 3.92
C GLY A 244 1.44 12.26 2.60
N VAL A 245 0.15 12.41 2.25
CA VAL A 245 -0.47 11.73 1.12
C VAL A 245 -1.04 12.75 0.15
N LEU A 246 -0.70 12.61 -1.13
CA LEU A 246 -1.29 13.37 -2.21
C LEU A 246 -1.93 12.39 -3.19
N THR A 247 -3.25 12.36 -3.20
CA THR A 247 -4.03 11.66 -4.22
C THR A 247 -4.70 12.71 -5.11
N PRO A 248 -4.34 12.85 -6.38
CA PRO A 248 -5.15 13.65 -7.29
C PRO A 248 -6.49 12.93 -7.54
N SER A 249 -7.57 13.66 -7.81
CA SER A 249 -8.87 13.02 -8.15
C SER A 249 -8.88 12.37 -9.54
N ARG A 250 -7.84 12.62 -10.32
CA ARG A 250 -7.68 12.12 -11.69
C ARG A 250 -6.28 11.51 -11.82
N PRO A 251 -6.11 10.54 -12.74
CA PRO A 251 -4.80 10.02 -13.07
C PRO A 251 -3.81 11.12 -13.47
N VAL A 252 -2.53 10.83 -13.33
CA VAL A 252 -1.45 11.69 -13.83
C VAL A 252 -1.65 11.89 -15.34
N GLU A 253 -1.68 13.15 -15.78
CA GLU A 253 -1.95 13.51 -17.20
C GLU A 253 -0.79 13.09 -18.10
N LYS A 254 0.44 13.27 -17.62
CA LYS A 254 1.64 12.96 -18.39
C LYS A 254 2.78 12.57 -17.46
N VAL A 255 3.46 11.49 -17.81
CA VAL A 255 4.75 11.08 -17.27
C VAL A 255 5.78 11.22 -18.38
N THR A 256 6.93 11.82 -18.08
CA THR A 256 8.09 11.84 -18.99
C THR A 256 9.31 11.33 -18.26
N THR A 257 9.82 10.20 -18.70
CA THR A 257 11.01 9.54 -18.14
C THR A 257 12.26 10.05 -18.85
N ARG A 258 13.32 10.36 -18.11
CA ARG A 258 14.61 10.83 -18.65
C ARG A 258 15.76 10.27 -17.85
N ASP A 259 16.76 9.73 -18.52
CA ASP A 259 18.02 9.38 -17.87
C ASP A 259 18.88 10.63 -17.72
N ARG A 260 19.37 10.85 -16.50
CA ARG A 260 20.32 11.90 -16.17
C ARG A 260 21.67 11.27 -15.95
N TRP A 261 22.54 11.42 -16.93
CA TRP A 261 23.95 11.10 -16.78
C TRP A 261 24.75 12.36 -16.42
N MET A 262 25.62 12.22 -15.43
CA MET A 262 26.58 13.23 -15.02
C MET A 262 27.96 12.60 -15.12
N GLY A 263 28.81 13.16 -15.96
CA GLY A 263 30.15 12.65 -16.21
C GLY A 263 30.86 13.48 -17.27
N SER A 264 32.02 13.00 -17.69
CA SER A 264 32.75 13.53 -18.82
C SER A 264 33.02 12.42 -19.82
N ALA A 265 33.01 12.76 -21.10
CA ALA A 265 33.35 11.85 -22.18
C ALA A 265 34.30 12.56 -23.14
N LEU A 266 35.31 11.83 -23.62
CA LEU A 266 36.28 12.29 -24.59
C LEU A 266 36.39 11.26 -25.71
N GLU A 267 36.21 11.73 -26.95
CA GLU A 267 36.51 10.94 -28.14
C GLU A 267 38.04 10.90 -28.34
N LEU A 268 38.58 9.69 -28.45
CA LEU A 268 40.00 9.43 -28.67
C LEU A 268 40.31 9.48 -30.16
N SER A 269 41.60 9.64 -30.50
CA SER A 269 42.05 9.77 -31.89
C SER A 269 41.80 8.53 -32.76
N ASP A 270 41.49 7.39 -32.15
CA ASP A 270 41.12 6.13 -32.82
C ASP A 270 39.60 5.99 -33.02
N GLY A 271 38.81 7.01 -32.67
CA GLY A 271 37.35 7.02 -32.74
C GLY A 271 36.66 6.27 -31.58
N SER A 272 37.42 5.74 -30.61
CA SER A 272 36.85 5.20 -29.38
C SER A 272 36.50 6.31 -28.40
N VAL A 273 35.65 6.03 -27.41
CA VAL A 273 35.23 7.00 -26.41
C VAL A 273 35.69 6.56 -25.03
N ALA A 274 36.51 7.38 -24.38
CA ALA A 274 36.80 7.26 -22.97
C ALA A 274 35.83 8.13 -22.18
N TYR A 275 35.16 7.57 -21.17
CA TYR A 275 34.24 8.32 -20.33
C TYR A 275 34.39 7.96 -18.86
N ASN A 276 34.00 8.88 -17.99
CA ASN A 276 33.78 8.61 -16.58
C ASN A 276 32.34 8.97 -16.23
N THR A 277 31.71 8.13 -15.43
CA THR A 277 30.37 8.40 -14.88
C THR A 277 30.54 8.80 -13.42
N VAL A 278 30.02 9.98 -13.07
CA VAL A 278 29.91 10.46 -11.69
C VAL A 278 28.58 10.03 -11.08
N ASP A 279 27.49 10.14 -11.84
CA ASP A 279 26.14 9.76 -11.42
C ASP A 279 25.30 9.41 -12.65
N GLN A 280 24.44 8.41 -12.53
CA GLN A 280 23.42 8.09 -13.52
C GLN A 280 22.14 7.69 -12.81
N ARG A 281 21.03 8.38 -13.14
CA ARG A 281 19.73 8.15 -12.48
C ARG A 281 18.58 8.47 -13.41
N THR A 282 17.49 7.74 -13.29
CA THR A 282 16.26 8.09 -14.00
C THR A 282 15.47 9.18 -13.26
N ALA A 283 14.95 10.14 -14.01
CA ALA A 283 14.08 11.19 -13.54
C ALA A 283 12.71 11.11 -14.22
N TYR A 284 11.65 11.34 -13.43
CA TYR A 284 10.27 11.34 -13.86
C TYR A 284 9.69 12.74 -13.74
N SER A 285 9.26 13.33 -14.85
CA SER A 285 8.48 14.57 -14.83
C SER A 285 7.00 14.23 -14.90
N LEU A 286 6.30 14.47 -13.79
CA LEU A 286 4.87 14.23 -13.65
C LEU A 286 4.09 15.53 -13.87
N ARG A 287 3.06 15.49 -14.70
CA ARG A 287 2.06 16.56 -14.81
C ARG A 287 0.73 16.03 -14.30
N LEU A 288 0.17 16.68 -13.28
CA LEU A 288 -1.09 16.31 -12.63
C LEU A 288 -1.96 17.54 -12.40
N TYR A 289 -3.25 17.33 -12.14
CA TYR A 289 -4.17 18.40 -11.78
C TYR A 289 -4.52 18.33 -10.30
N ILE A 290 -4.39 19.46 -9.61
CA ILE A 290 -4.92 19.66 -8.26
C ILE A 290 -6.31 20.28 -8.37
N ASP A 291 -7.27 19.69 -7.68
CA ASP A 291 -8.63 20.22 -7.59
C ASP A 291 -8.65 21.45 -6.70
N GLY A 292 -9.37 22.47 -7.15
CA GLY A 292 -9.54 23.73 -6.42
C GLY A 292 -10.86 23.84 -5.69
N PRO A 293 -11.12 25.00 -5.05
CA PRO A 293 -12.31 25.25 -4.24
C PRO A 293 -13.62 25.18 -5.02
N ALA A 294 -13.58 25.27 -6.34
CA ALA A 294 -14.76 25.15 -7.20
C ALA A 294 -14.98 23.75 -7.79
N ASP A 295 -14.21 22.73 -7.35
CA ASP A 295 -14.43 21.32 -7.70
C ASP A 295 -15.00 20.53 -6.51
N ARG A 296 -15.18 19.21 -6.65
CA ARG A 296 -15.82 18.34 -5.65
C ARG A 296 -15.17 18.40 -4.26
N ILE A 297 -13.84 18.51 -4.21
CA ILE A 297 -13.04 18.58 -2.97
C ILE A 297 -11.92 19.60 -3.22
N ASP A 298 -11.81 20.61 -2.37
CA ASP A 298 -10.67 21.54 -2.43
C ASP A 298 -9.40 20.82 -1.96
N ARG A 299 -8.55 20.46 -2.92
CA ARG A 299 -7.23 19.87 -2.66
C ARG A 299 -6.10 20.90 -2.82
N GLY A 300 -6.41 22.13 -3.22
CA GLY A 300 -5.42 23.21 -3.42
C GLY A 300 -4.73 23.59 -2.12
N ILE A 301 -5.51 23.79 -1.06
CA ILE A 301 -4.98 24.08 0.29
C ILE A 301 -4.22 22.87 0.84
N HIS A 302 -4.74 21.65 0.65
CA HIS A 302 -4.06 20.43 1.08
C HIS A 302 -2.67 20.29 0.43
N TYR A 303 -2.60 20.50 -0.89
CA TYR A 303 -1.36 20.46 -1.63
C TYR A 303 -0.35 21.50 -1.13
N ALA A 304 -0.77 22.77 -1.09
CA ALA A 304 0.11 23.90 -0.78
C ALA A 304 0.54 23.94 0.70
N GLU A 305 -0.39 23.74 1.62
CA GLU A 305 -0.17 23.97 3.05
C GLU A 305 0.13 22.72 3.85
N ARG A 306 -0.25 21.53 3.37
CA ARG A 306 -0.04 20.28 4.10
C ARG A 306 1.01 19.42 3.43
N TRP A 307 0.77 19.00 2.19
CA TRP A 307 1.62 18.03 1.53
C TRP A 307 3.03 18.54 1.21
N LEU A 308 3.16 19.72 0.61
CA LEU A 308 4.48 20.28 0.25
C LEU A 308 5.41 20.47 1.45
N ARG A 309 4.86 20.71 2.65
CA ARG A 309 5.66 20.84 3.88
C ARG A 309 6.38 19.54 4.26
N TYR A 310 5.79 18.40 3.92
CA TYR A 310 6.35 17.07 4.18
C TYR A 310 7.07 16.47 2.97
N ALA A 311 6.96 17.10 1.80
CA ALA A 311 7.68 16.77 0.58
C ALA A 311 8.51 17.96 0.05
N PRO A 312 9.45 18.54 0.83
CA PRO A 312 10.34 19.57 0.33
C PRO A 312 11.27 19.02 -0.78
N PRO A 313 11.95 19.89 -1.56
CA PRO A 313 12.93 19.45 -2.55
C PRO A 313 13.99 18.54 -1.89
N GLY A 314 14.29 17.39 -2.52
CA GLY A 314 15.19 16.36 -1.99
C GLY A 314 14.54 15.35 -1.05
N ALA A 315 13.30 15.57 -0.60
CA ALA A 315 12.59 14.64 0.28
C ALA A 315 12.34 13.30 -0.39
N ARG A 316 12.44 12.23 0.40
CA ARG A 316 12.00 10.88 0.05
C ARG A 316 10.48 10.87 -0.10
N VAL A 317 10.00 10.45 -1.26
CA VAL A 317 8.57 10.23 -1.53
C VAL A 317 8.39 8.89 -2.26
N ASN A 318 7.30 8.20 -1.99
CA ASN A 318 6.95 7.00 -2.74
C ASN A 318 5.84 7.37 -3.71
N TRP A 319 6.04 7.03 -4.98
CA TRP A 319 5.06 7.27 -6.03
C TRP A 319 4.36 5.96 -6.35
N TYR A 320 3.15 5.81 -5.86
CA TYR A 320 2.23 4.76 -6.28
C TYR A 320 1.63 5.20 -7.63
N GLN A 321 1.99 4.48 -8.69
CA GLN A 321 1.64 4.87 -10.06
C GLN A 321 0.14 4.72 -10.33
N ASP A 322 -0.48 3.74 -9.68
CA ASP A 322 -1.91 3.58 -9.56
C ASP A 322 -2.28 3.23 -8.11
N PHE A 323 -3.52 3.51 -7.72
CA PHE A 323 -4.01 3.15 -6.40
C PHE A 323 -4.32 1.65 -6.34
N GLY A 324 -3.79 0.96 -5.33
CA GLY A 324 -4.18 -0.43 -5.06
C GLY A 324 -3.19 -1.51 -5.50
N ASP A 325 -1.93 -1.14 -5.71
CA ASP A 325 -0.82 -2.09 -5.75
C ASP A 325 0.35 -1.53 -4.93
N THR A 326 0.58 -2.11 -3.74
CA THR A 326 1.70 -1.72 -2.87
C THR A 326 3.04 -2.31 -3.27
N ARG A 327 3.07 -3.26 -4.21
CA ARG A 327 4.31 -3.88 -4.66
C ARG A 327 5.20 -2.84 -5.33
N ARG A 328 6.50 -3.08 -5.34
CA ARG A 328 7.46 -2.22 -6.01
C ARG A 328 7.38 -2.42 -7.51
N ALA A 329 7.34 -1.32 -8.25
CA ALA A 329 7.42 -1.37 -9.70
C ALA A 329 8.86 -1.67 -10.12
N ARG A 330 9.03 -2.60 -11.07
CA ARG A 330 10.32 -2.93 -11.67
C ARG A 330 10.24 -2.98 -13.18
N ARG A 331 11.35 -2.66 -13.85
CA ARG A 331 11.46 -2.81 -15.30
C ARG A 331 11.76 -4.27 -15.66
N ALA A 332 11.21 -4.75 -16.78
CA ALA A 332 11.38 -6.13 -17.24
C ALA A 332 12.84 -6.48 -17.58
N VAL A 333 13.70 -5.48 -17.80
CA VAL A 333 15.13 -5.68 -18.09
C VAL A 333 15.97 -6.02 -16.85
N GLU A 334 15.40 -5.97 -15.65
CA GLU A 334 16.18 -6.00 -14.40
C GLU A 334 16.19 -7.34 -13.66
N ARG A 335 15.33 -8.31 -14.01
CA ARG A 335 15.29 -9.63 -13.34
C ARG A 335 14.50 -10.70 -14.09
N ASP A 336 14.77 -11.96 -13.71
CA ASP A 336 14.02 -13.16 -14.10
C ASP A 336 12.70 -13.33 -13.30
N ASP A 337 12.59 -12.78 -12.08
CA ASP A 337 11.37 -12.85 -11.24
C ASP A 337 10.39 -11.70 -11.57
N ALA A 338 9.61 -11.87 -12.63
CA ALA A 338 8.68 -10.86 -13.17
C ALA A 338 7.62 -10.36 -12.16
N TYR A 339 6.98 -11.27 -11.43
CA TYR A 339 5.93 -10.93 -10.48
C TYR A 339 6.11 -11.70 -9.19
N SER A 340 5.90 -11.01 -8.08
CA SER A 340 5.93 -11.59 -6.74
C SER A 340 5.04 -10.77 -5.81
N LEU A 341 5.05 -11.10 -4.52
CA LEU A 341 4.42 -10.27 -3.50
C LEU A 341 5.23 -8.99 -3.20
N ASP A 342 6.50 -8.91 -3.60
CA ASP A 342 7.35 -7.72 -3.43
C ASP A 342 7.37 -6.83 -4.66
N TYR A 343 7.27 -7.41 -5.86
CA TYR A 343 7.54 -6.72 -7.11
C TYR A 343 6.44 -6.96 -8.15
N THR A 344 6.23 -5.96 -9.00
CA THR A 344 5.42 -6.04 -10.21
C THR A 344 6.19 -5.45 -11.39
N ILE A 345 6.23 -6.17 -12.50
CA ILE A 345 6.69 -5.63 -13.79
C ILE A 345 5.52 -5.25 -14.70
N GLN A 346 4.29 -5.15 -14.16
CA GLN A 346 3.11 -4.86 -14.97
C GLN A 346 3.36 -3.64 -15.83
N ARG A 347 3.13 -3.80 -17.15
CA ARG A 347 3.44 -2.79 -18.17
C ARG A 347 4.90 -2.31 -18.15
N ASN A 348 5.85 -3.23 -17.96
CA ASN A 348 7.29 -2.95 -17.88
C ASN A 348 7.67 -2.00 -16.72
N GLY A 349 6.94 -2.08 -15.61
CA GLY A 349 7.14 -1.23 -14.44
C GLY A 349 6.51 0.16 -14.56
N ASP A 350 5.73 0.43 -15.61
CA ASP A 350 5.07 1.72 -15.82
C ASP A 350 3.56 1.62 -15.55
N GLY A 351 3.04 2.48 -14.68
CA GLY A 351 1.61 2.62 -14.43
C GLY A 351 1.03 1.75 -13.32
N TYR A 352 1.77 0.78 -12.76
CA TYR A 352 1.39 0.03 -11.56
C TYR A 352 2.54 -0.05 -10.55
N GLY A 353 2.19 -0.38 -9.31
CA GLY A 353 3.16 -0.50 -8.22
C GLY A 353 3.74 0.83 -7.76
N MET A 354 4.69 0.72 -6.85
CA MET A 354 5.34 1.80 -6.14
C MET A 354 6.78 2.01 -6.63
N LEU A 355 7.10 3.24 -6.99
CA LEU A 355 8.46 3.70 -7.23
C LEU A 355 9.01 4.45 -6.01
N ARG A 356 10.21 4.08 -5.56
CA ARG A 356 10.90 4.75 -4.46
C ARG A 356 11.77 5.89 -5.00
N VAL A 357 11.26 7.11 -4.90
CA VAL A 357 11.86 8.29 -5.54
C VAL A 357 12.12 9.42 -4.55
N ARG A 358 12.78 10.47 -4.99
CA ARG A 358 12.90 11.74 -4.25
C ARG A 358 12.31 12.85 -5.09
N ARG A 359 11.71 13.84 -4.44
CA ARG A 359 11.43 15.11 -5.13
C ARG A 359 12.76 15.73 -5.55
N ALA A 360 12.89 16.16 -6.80
CA ALA A 360 14.15 16.69 -7.31
C ALA A 360 14.64 17.88 -6.47
N ALA A 361 15.95 17.93 -6.17
CA ALA A 361 16.53 19.02 -5.38
C ALA A 361 16.43 20.39 -6.08
N GLY A 362 16.41 20.39 -7.42
CA GLY A 362 16.20 21.59 -8.24
C GLY A 362 14.72 21.97 -8.41
N SER A 363 13.78 21.27 -7.77
CA SER A 363 12.38 21.73 -7.73
C SER A 363 12.28 23.01 -6.92
N THR A 364 11.53 23.98 -7.42
CA THR A 364 11.31 25.25 -6.74
C THR A 364 10.52 25.06 -5.44
N LYS A 365 10.83 25.85 -4.41
CA LYS A 365 9.99 25.92 -3.18
C LYS A 365 8.60 26.52 -3.46
N GLU A 366 8.44 27.18 -4.60
CA GLU A 366 7.24 27.89 -5.05
C GLU A 366 6.35 27.03 -5.96
N ASP A 367 6.39 25.70 -5.83
CA ASP A 367 5.45 24.80 -6.54
C ASP A 367 4.04 24.97 -5.96
N GLY A 368 3.43 26.14 -6.15
CA GLY A 368 2.06 26.44 -5.81
C GLY A 368 1.10 25.99 -6.91
N ALA A 369 -0.16 25.81 -6.55
CA ALA A 369 -1.22 25.61 -7.54
C ALA A 369 -1.59 26.96 -8.17
N GLU A 370 -1.17 27.20 -9.41
CA GLU A 370 -1.61 28.36 -10.18
C GLU A 370 -2.96 28.08 -10.86
N TRP A 371 -3.93 28.97 -10.67
CA TRP A 371 -5.28 28.81 -11.19
C TRP A 371 -5.41 29.53 -12.56
N PRO A 372 -5.42 28.81 -13.69
CA PRO A 372 -5.40 29.42 -15.03
C PRO A 372 -6.72 30.13 -15.39
N ALA A 373 -7.81 29.81 -14.69
CA ALA A 373 -9.13 30.37 -14.93
C ALA A 373 -9.67 31.09 -13.70
N ARG A 374 -10.55 32.08 -13.91
CA ARG A 374 -11.29 32.78 -12.85
C ARG A 374 -12.06 31.81 -11.96
N ILE A 375 -12.63 30.77 -12.57
CA ILE A 375 -13.24 29.65 -11.85
C ILE A 375 -12.09 28.71 -11.47
N ARG A 376 -11.68 28.77 -10.21
CA ARG A 376 -10.58 27.98 -9.62
C ARG A 376 -10.99 26.52 -9.43
N ARG A 377 -11.29 25.86 -10.54
CA ARG A 377 -11.69 24.45 -10.53
C ARG A 377 -10.47 23.55 -10.48
N ARG A 378 -9.41 23.88 -11.24
CA ARG A 378 -8.24 23.01 -11.42
C ARG A 378 -6.98 23.83 -11.64
N ALA A 379 -5.87 23.35 -11.10
CA ALA A 379 -4.54 23.88 -11.32
C ALA A 379 -3.61 22.78 -11.84
N PRO A 380 -2.96 22.95 -13.01
CA PRO A 380 -1.92 22.02 -13.44
C PRO A 380 -0.68 22.22 -12.57
N VAL A 381 -0.11 21.11 -12.12
CA VAL A 381 1.13 21.09 -11.33
C VAL A 381 2.10 20.15 -12.02
N THR A 382 3.34 20.60 -12.15
CA THR A 382 4.45 19.75 -12.61
C THR A 382 5.38 19.45 -11.46
N MET A 383 5.69 18.18 -11.27
CA MET A 383 6.60 17.71 -10.23
C MET A 383 7.67 16.82 -10.87
N THR A 384 8.93 17.09 -10.55
CA THR A 384 10.04 16.21 -10.95
C THR A 384 10.43 15.30 -9.79
N LEU A 385 10.40 14.01 -10.05
CA LEU A 385 10.88 12.96 -9.17
C LEU A 385 12.16 12.34 -9.76
N VAL A 386 13.03 11.83 -8.91
CA VAL A 386 14.29 11.18 -9.31
C VAL A 386 14.44 9.90 -8.52
N GLU A 387 14.89 8.82 -9.16
CA GLU A 387 15.18 7.56 -8.46
C GLU A 387 16.16 7.77 -7.30
N ARG A 388 15.99 6.97 -6.25
CA ARG A 388 16.94 6.91 -5.12
C ARG A 388 18.16 6.07 -5.55
N GLU A 389 19.34 6.29 -4.98
CA GLU A 389 20.45 5.34 -5.11
C GLU A 389 19.99 3.95 -4.63
N GLY A 390 20.20 2.93 -5.46
CA GLY A 390 19.65 1.58 -5.24
C GLY A 390 18.12 1.47 -5.39
N GLY A 391 17.48 2.47 -6.00
CA GLY A 391 16.03 2.59 -6.16
C GLY A 391 15.46 1.78 -7.33
N GLN A 392 15.92 0.52 -7.46
CA GLN A 392 15.32 -0.70 -8.04
C GLN A 392 14.37 -1.50 -7.12
#